data_AF-A0A7I9VSI9-F1
#
_entry.id   AF-A0A7I9VSI9-F1
#
_cell.length_a   1.000
_cell.length_b   1.000
_cell.length_c   1.000
_cell.angle_alpha   90.00
_cell.angle_beta   90.00
_cell.angle_gamma   90.00
#
_symmetry.space_group_name_H-M   'P 1'
#
loop_
_entity.id
_entity.type
_entity.pdbx_description
1 polymer ?
#
loop_
_entity_poly.entity_id
_entity_poly.type
_entity_poly.pdbx_seq_one_letter_code
_entity_poly.pdbx_strand_id
1 'polypeptide(L)'
;MSDAPIRQPPSPEEQAHGFAHPPAEEDFVPSKRIVLVGAAALIVFSVGALAAGLGMRTLRRELNPDGPAPRPAAAGQAKIGMVEQRLFEHSNQGPAWRAQAQRRLESTGWVDRQKGLVHIPIDRAMDRVVKGEHP
;
A
#
# COMPACT_ATOMS: atom_id res chain seq x y z
N MET A 1 17.73 67.11 53.77
CA MET A 1 18.41 66.00 54.48
C MET A 1 17.60 64.73 54.21
N SER A 2 18.07 63.97 53.22
CA SER A 2 17.69 62.62 52.72
C SER A 2 16.22 62.12 52.81
N ASP A 3 15.51 62.19 51.68
CA ASP A 3 14.44 61.23 51.35
C ASP A 3 15.06 59.85 51.15
N ALA A 4 14.65 58.86 51.95
CA ALA A 4 14.97 57.46 51.70
C ALA A 4 13.87 56.87 50.80
N PRO A 5 14.19 56.23 49.66
CA PRO A 5 13.18 55.54 48.87
C PRO A 5 12.62 54.36 49.67
N ILE A 6 11.30 54.32 49.82
CA ILE A 6 10.59 53.18 50.40
C ILE A 6 10.88 51.97 49.51
N ARG A 7 11.64 50.99 50.02
CA ARG A 7 11.79 49.71 49.34
C ARG A 7 10.42 49.03 49.33
N GLN A 8 9.83 48.93 48.16
CA GLN A 8 8.61 48.16 47.95
C GLN A 8 8.94 46.68 48.23
N PRO A 9 8.15 45.97 49.04
CA PRO A 9 8.37 44.53 49.23
C PRO A 9 8.18 43.80 47.89
N PRO A 10 8.93 42.70 47.65
CA PRO A 10 8.82 41.93 46.41
C PRO A 10 7.37 41.48 46.20
N SER A 11 6.90 41.54 44.94
CA SER A 11 5.52 41.19 44.62
C SER A 11 5.23 39.73 44.96
N PRO A 12 3.96 39.34 45.21
CA PRO A 12 3.61 37.96 45.52
C PRO A 12 4.09 36.95 44.46
N GLU A 13 4.25 37.41 43.21
CA GLU A 13 4.73 36.62 42.07
C GLU A 13 6.23 36.29 42.19
N GLU A 14 7.05 37.22 42.70
CA GLU A 14 8.48 37.00 42.97
C GLU A 14 8.71 36.00 44.12
N GLN A 15 7.80 35.97 45.10
CA GLN A 15 7.85 35.02 46.22
C GLN A 15 7.41 33.60 45.81
N ALA A 16 6.54 33.49 44.79
CA ALA A 16 6.02 32.21 44.32
C ALA A 16 7.05 31.39 43.51
N HIS A 17 8.07 32.03 42.94
CA HIS A 17 9.15 31.35 42.20
C HIS A 17 10.38 31.02 43.06
N GLY A 18 10.37 31.36 44.35
CA GLY A 18 11.45 31.15 45.31
C GLY A 18 11.34 29.87 46.14
N PHE A 19 10.46 28.92 45.79
CA PHE A 19 10.48 27.60 46.42
C PHE A 19 11.72 26.86 45.96
N ALA A 20 12.77 26.89 46.80
CA ALA A 20 13.95 26.05 46.65
C ALA A 20 13.48 24.62 46.36
N HIS A 21 13.80 24.10 45.16
CA HIS A 21 13.54 22.71 44.86
C HIS A 21 14.21 21.86 45.94
N PRO A 22 13.50 20.93 46.60
CA PRO A 22 14.11 20.05 47.58
C PRO A 22 15.33 19.37 46.92
N PRO A 23 16.45 19.21 47.65
CA PRO A 23 17.64 18.58 47.08
C PRO A 23 17.23 17.23 46.51
N ALA A 24 17.52 17.01 45.22
CA ALA A 24 17.20 15.76 44.55
C ALA A 24 17.85 14.61 45.34
N GLU A 25 17.04 13.69 45.84
CA GLU A 25 17.52 12.49 46.50
C GLU A 25 18.34 11.67 45.49
N GLU A 26 19.41 11.02 45.95
CA GLU A 26 20.20 10.14 45.11
C GLU A 26 19.31 8.97 44.61
N ASP A 27 18.98 8.97 43.32
CA ASP A 27 18.16 7.94 42.69
C ASP A 27 18.98 6.66 42.48
N PHE A 28 18.81 5.70 43.39
CA PHE A 28 19.45 4.39 43.31
C PHE A 28 18.68 3.45 42.39
N VAL A 29 18.97 3.53 41.10
CA VAL A 29 18.46 2.57 40.12
C VAL A 29 19.19 1.23 40.29
N PRO A 30 18.50 0.10 40.49
CA PRO A 30 19.13 -1.22 40.63
C PRO A 30 19.58 -1.76 39.26
N SER A 31 20.55 -1.11 38.62
CA SER A 31 20.96 -1.34 37.22
C SER A 31 21.32 -2.79 36.94
N LYS A 32 21.96 -3.48 37.88
CA LYS A 32 22.31 -4.92 37.73
C LYS A 32 21.07 -5.80 37.54
N ARG A 33 20.00 -5.54 38.29
CA ARG A 33 18.74 -6.30 38.17
C ARG A 33 18.05 -6.00 36.85
N ILE A 34 18.02 -4.73 36.45
CA ILE A 34 17.44 -4.31 35.17
C ILE A 34 18.17 -4.96 33.99
N VAL A 35 19.51 -4.92 34.01
CA VAL A 35 20.35 -5.58 32.98
C VAL A 35 20.11 -7.08 32.95
N LEU A 36 20.03 -7.74 34.11
CA LEU A 36 19.78 -9.18 34.19
C LEU A 36 18.42 -9.55 33.61
N VAL A 37 17.36 -8.81 33.95
CA VAL A 37 16.01 -9.02 33.40
C VAL A 37 16.01 -8.79 31.88
N GLY A 38 16.66 -7.74 31.40
CA GLY A 38 16.81 -7.47 29.97
C GLY A 38 17.54 -8.58 29.24
N ALA A 39 18.64 -9.09 29.80
CA ALA A 39 19.39 -10.21 29.24
C ALA A 39 18.55 -11.51 29.24
N ALA A 40 17.84 -11.80 30.32
CA ALA A 40 16.96 -12.96 30.40
C ALA A 40 15.83 -12.90 29.36
N ALA A 41 15.19 -11.74 29.20
CA ALA A 41 14.18 -11.50 28.18
C ALA A 41 14.72 -11.72 26.76
N LEU A 42 15.92 -11.22 26.47
CA LEU A 42 16.59 -11.42 25.18
C LEU A 42 16.87 -12.90 24.91
N ILE A 43 17.32 -13.65 25.92
CA ILE A 43 17.58 -15.09 25.80
C ILE A 43 16.28 -15.83 25.51
N VAL A 44 15.22 -15.60 26.28
CA VAL A 44 13.92 -16.25 26.08
C VAL A 44 13.37 -15.96 24.68
N PHE A 45 13.42 -14.70 24.26
CA PHE A 45 12.99 -14.30 22.92
C PHE A 45 13.82 -14.97 21.83
N SER A 46 15.14 -15.02 21.99
CA SER A 46 16.05 -15.65 21.03
C SER A 46 15.79 -17.15 20.91
N VAL A 47 15.59 -17.84 22.03
CA VAL A 47 15.26 -19.27 22.06
C VAL A 47 13.91 -19.52 21.37
N GLY A 48 12.90 -18.70 21.66
CA GLY A 48 11.59 -18.79 21.01
C GLY A 48 11.67 -18.57 19.49
N ALA A 49 12.40 -17.55 19.04
CA ALA A 49 12.61 -17.27 17.62
C ALA A 49 13.36 -18.41 16.91
N LEU A 50 14.39 -18.98 17.56
CA LEU A 50 15.13 -20.12 17.03
C LEU A 50 14.24 -21.37 16.94
N ALA A 51 13.48 -21.69 17.99
CA ALA A 51 12.56 -22.83 18.01
C ALA A 51 11.49 -22.69 16.91
N ALA A 52 10.87 -21.51 16.79
CA ALA A 52 9.90 -21.23 15.75
C ALA A 52 10.52 -21.32 14.34
N GLY A 53 11.73 -20.77 14.15
CA GLY A 53 12.44 -20.83 12.88
C GLY A 53 12.81 -22.26 12.47
N LEU A 54 13.26 -23.09 13.41
CA LEU A 54 13.56 -24.50 13.17
C LEU A 54 12.28 -25.30 12.89
N GLY A 55 11.23 -25.11 13.69
CA GLY A 55 9.93 -25.78 13.49
C GLY A 55 9.27 -25.40 12.15
N MET A 56 9.36 -24.15 11.73
CA MET A 56 8.85 -23.71 10.43
C MET A 56 9.62 -24.36 9.27
N ARG A 57 10.94 -24.57 9.44
CA ARG A 57 11.77 -25.24 8.43
C ARG A 57 11.44 -26.72 8.30
N THR A 58 11.20 -27.42 9.42
CA THR A 58 10.79 -28.83 9.38
C THR A 58 9.41 -28.98 8.78
N LEU A 59 8.45 -28.20 9.25
CA LEU A 59 7.07 -28.21 8.74
C LEU A 59 7.01 -27.88 7.24
N ARG A 60 7.81 -26.90 6.78
CA ARG A 60 7.86 -26.56 5.35
C ARG A 60 8.42 -27.69 4.49
N ARG A 61 9.38 -28.48 5.01
CA ARG A 61 9.92 -29.66 4.30
C ARG A 61 8.90 -30.79 4.23
N GLU A 62 8.11 -30.97 5.29
CA GLU A 62 7.05 -31.99 5.34
C GLU A 62 5.88 -31.64 4.42
N LEU A 63 5.42 -30.39 4.47
CA LEU A 63 4.29 -29.92 3.65
C LEU A 63 4.64 -29.70 2.18
N ASN A 64 5.91 -29.44 1.90
CA ASN A 64 6.36 -29.14 0.54
C ASN A 64 7.71 -29.81 0.24
N PRO A 65 7.73 -31.16 0.12
CA PRO A 65 8.95 -31.93 -0.07
C PRO A 65 9.67 -31.59 -1.39
N ASP A 66 8.91 -31.24 -2.43
CA ASP A 66 9.42 -30.88 -3.76
C ASP A 66 9.92 -29.42 -3.85
N GLY A 67 9.84 -28.68 -2.75
CA GLY A 67 10.30 -27.30 -2.66
C GLY A 67 9.26 -26.27 -3.15
N PRO A 68 9.56 -24.97 -3.06
CA PRO A 68 8.60 -23.91 -3.39
C PRO A 68 8.02 -24.12 -4.79
N ALA A 69 6.69 -23.97 -4.92
CA ALA A 69 6.04 -24.09 -6.22
C ALA A 69 6.75 -23.20 -7.25
N PRO A 70 7.08 -23.72 -8.43
CA PRO A 70 7.76 -22.93 -9.45
C PRO A 70 6.92 -21.71 -9.77
N ARG A 71 7.58 -20.56 -9.90
CA ARG A 71 6.89 -19.33 -10.29
C ARG A 71 6.19 -19.59 -11.62
N PRO A 72 4.87 -19.35 -11.74
CA PRO A 72 4.17 -19.59 -13.00
C PRO A 72 4.85 -18.84 -14.13
N ALA A 73 5.03 -19.47 -15.29
CA ALA A 73 5.64 -18.84 -16.46
C ALA A 73 4.91 -17.55 -16.90
N ALA A 74 3.63 -17.44 -16.53
CA ALA A 74 2.80 -16.29 -16.81
C ALA A 74 2.84 -15.19 -15.71
N ALA A 75 3.59 -15.39 -14.62
CA ALA A 75 3.71 -14.39 -13.56
C ALA A 75 4.39 -13.12 -14.10
N GLY A 76 3.67 -11.99 -14.03
CA GLY A 76 4.12 -10.71 -14.58
C GLY A 76 3.68 -10.43 -16.01
N GLN A 77 2.96 -11.36 -16.66
CA GLN A 77 2.30 -11.07 -17.93
C GLN A 77 1.11 -10.15 -17.73
N ALA A 78 0.91 -9.25 -18.69
CA ALA A 78 -0.24 -8.35 -18.71
C ALA A 78 -1.58 -9.09 -18.80
N LYS A 79 -1.58 -10.24 -19.48
CA LYS A 79 -2.77 -11.00 -19.83
C LYS A 79 -2.51 -12.48 -19.68
N ILE A 80 -3.35 -13.18 -18.92
CA ILE A 80 -3.32 -14.64 -18.78
C ILE A 80 -4.70 -15.16 -19.13
N GLY A 81 -4.78 -16.13 -20.05
CA GLY A 81 -6.06 -16.79 -20.37
C GLY A 81 -7.15 -15.81 -20.82
N MET A 82 -6.78 -14.82 -21.63
CA MET A 82 -7.66 -13.75 -22.11
C MET A 82 -8.06 -12.69 -21.08
N VAL A 83 -7.72 -12.85 -19.80
CA VAL A 83 -8.00 -11.91 -18.71
C VAL A 83 -6.86 -10.92 -18.56
N GLU A 84 -7.17 -9.62 -18.54
CA GLU A 84 -6.20 -8.57 -18.25
C GLU A 84 -5.91 -8.55 -16.75
N GLN A 85 -4.63 -8.61 -16.39
CA GLN A 85 -4.14 -8.67 -15.01
C GLN A 85 -3.41 -7.40 -14.57
N ARG A 86 -3.30 -6.39 -15.44
CA ARG A 86 -2.71 -5.10 -15.08
C ARG A 86 -3.61 -4.36 -14.09
N LEU A 87 -2.97 -3.67 -13.15
CA LEU A 87 -3.67 -2.74 -12.27
C LEU A 87 -4.32 -1.63 -13.12
N PHE A 88 -5.61 -1.38 -12.89
CA PHE A 88 -6.43 -0.47 -13.71
C PHE A 88 -5.81 0.92 -13.91
N GLU A 89 -5.14 1.44 -12.89
CA GLU A 89 -4.43 2.74 -12.89
C GLU A 89 -3.29 2.84 -13.92
N HIS A 90 -2.68 1.71 -14.30
CA HIS A 90 -1.56 1.66 -15.25
C HIS A 90 -1.99 1.26 -16.68
N SER A 91 -3.30 1.14 -16.93
CA SER A 91 -3.83 0.73 -18.23
C SER A 91 -3.97 1.90 -19.22
N ASN A 92 -2.83 2.48 -19.64
CA ASN A 92 -2.80 3.53 -20.67
C ASN A 92 -3.25 3.06 -22.08
N GLN A 93 -3.78 1.84 -22.21
CA GLN A 93 -4.29 1.28 -23.46
C GLN A 93 -5.73 1.69 -23.77
N GLY A 94 -6.50 2.18 -22.79
CA GLY A 94 -7.90 2.57 -22.97
C GLY A 94 -8.14 3.60 -24.09
N PRO A 95 -7.36 4.69 -24.20
CA PRO A 95 -7.49 5.64 -25.29
C PRO A 95 -7.16 5.04 -26.67
N ALA A 96 -6.09 4.22 -26.75
CA ALA A 96 -5.68 3.59 -28.01
C ALA A 96 -6.70 2.56 -28.51
N TRP A 97 -7.27 1.78 -27.60
CA TRP A 97 -8.34 0.81 -27.89
C TRP A 97 -9.62 1.51 -28.35
N ARG A 98 -10.03 2.59 -27.65
CA ARG A 98 -11.18 3.40 -28.07
C ARG A 98 -10.97 3.99 -29.47
N ALA A 99 -9.79 4.55 -29.74
CA ALA A 99 -9.47 5.08 -31.06
C ALA A 99 -9.50 4.01 -32.15
N GLN A 100 -9.02 2.79 -31.86
CA GLN A 100 -9.08 1.69 -32.82
C GLN A 100 -10.51 1.18 -33.06
N ALA A 101 -11.30 1.05 -32.00
CA ALA A 101 -12.71 0.67 -32.10
C ALA A 101 -13.50 1.70 -32.92
N GLN A 102 -13.29 2.98 -32.64
CA GLN A 102 -13.92 4.08 -33.38
C GLN A 102 -13.57 4.04 -34.87
N ARG A 103 -12.28 3.89 -35.21
CA ARG A 103 -11.83 3.75 -36.61
C ARG A 103 -12.52 2.59 -37.33
N ARG A 104 -12.73 1.46 -36.66
CA ARG A 104 -13.41 0.30 -37.26
C ARG A 104 -14.89 0.59 -37.54
N LEU A 105 -15.56 1.29 -36.62
CA LEU A 105 -16.97 1.68 -36.77
C LEU A 105 -17.19 2.72 -37.87
N GLU A 106 -16.23 3.62 -38.09
CA GLU A 106 -16.31 4.68 -39.09
C GLU A 106 -15.87 4.24 -40.50
N SER A 107 -15.20 3.09 -40.61
CA SER A 107 -14.67 2.59 -41.88
C SER A 107 -15.65 1.68 -42.62
N THR A 108 -15.67 1.76 -43.95
CA THR A 108 -16.17 0.69 -44.82
C THR A 108 -15.17 -0.46 -44.85
N GLY A 109 -15.66 -1.70 -44.91
CA GLY A 109 -14.80 -2.87 -44.70
C GLY A 109 -15.21 -4.07 -45.55
N TRP A 110 -15.04 -5.24 -44.95
CA TRP A 110 -15.18 -6.53 -45.60
C TRP A 110 -16.62 -6.81 -46.05
N VAL A 111 -16.74 -7.67 -47.06
CA VAL A 111 -17.98 -8.12 -47.68
C VAL A 111 -18.03 -9.64 -47.59
N ASP A 112 -19.09 -10.20 -47.04
CA ASP A 112 -19.41 -11.64 -47.11
C ASP A 112 -20.54 -11.84 -48.13
N ARG A 113 -20.14 -12.26 -49.34
CA ARG A 113 -21.08 -12.48 -50.45
C ARG A 113 -22.00 -13.69 -50.24
N GLN A 114 -21.57 -14.70 -49.48
CA GLN A 114 -22.39 -15.88 -49.25
C GLN A 114 -23.56 -15.58 -48.30
N LYS A 115 -23.34 -14.66 -47.35
CA LYS A 115 -24.35 -14.24 -46.38
C LYS A 115 -25.03 -12.90 -46.72
N GLY A 116 -24.64 -12.25 -47.82
CA GLY A 116 -25.17 -10.94 -48.21
C GLY A 116 -24.81 -9.80 -47.24
N LEU A 117 -23.75 -9.95 -46.44
CA LEU A 117 -23.37 -8.99 -45.40
C LEU A 117 -22.26 -8.06 -45.90
N VAL A 118 -22.38 -6.76 -45.61
CA VAL A 118 -21.36 -5.74 -45.92
C VAL A 118 -21.08 -4.92 -44.67
N HIS A 119 -19.79 -4.75 -44.34
CA HIS A 119 -19.38 -3.80 -43.31
C HIS A 119 -19.44 -2.37 -43.85
N ILE A 120 -20.44 -1.61 -43.40
CA ILE A 120 -20.60 -0.18 -43.67
C ILE A 120 -20.34 0.65 -42.41
N PRO A 121 -19.97 1.93 -42.54
CA PRO A 121 -19.84 2.82 -41.39
C PRO A 121 -21.10 2.85 -40.54
N ILE A 122 -20.95 2.88 -39.22
CA ILE A 122 -22.08 2.76 -38.29
C ILE A 122 -23.13 3.85 -38.49
N ASP A 123 -22.72 5.08 -38.79
CA ASP A 123 -23.67 6.18 -39.04
C ASP A 123 -24.57 5.88 -40.24
N ARG A 124 -23.99 5.32 -41.31
CA ARG A 124 -24.74 4.90 -42.50
C ARG A 124 -25.67 3.72 -42.21
N ALA A 125 -25.27 2.81 -41.33
CA ALA A 125 -26.14 1.71 -40.90
C ALA A 125 -27.33 2.25 -40.11
N MET A 126 -27.10 3.17 -39.18
CA MET A 126 -28.15 3.79 -38.37
C MET A 126 -29.15 4.57 -39.25
N ASP A 127 -28.67 5.33 -40.25
CA ASP A 127 -29.52 6.04 -41.20
C ASP A 127 -30.49 5.11 -41.95
N ARG A 128 -30.04 3.91 -42.31
CA ARG A 128 -30.86 2.91 -43.01
C ARG A 128 -31.94 2.34 -42.10
N VAL A 129 -31.57 2.01 -40.86
CA VAL A 129 -32.52 1.51 -39.85
C VAL A 129 -33.64 2.54 -39.61
N VAL A 130 -33.30 3.82 -39.49
CA VAL A 130 -34.27 4.91 -39.33
C VAL A 130 -35.22 5.02 -40.53
N LYS A 131 -34.75 4.73 -41.74
CA LYS A 131 -35.55 4.70 -42.97
C LYS A 131 -36.41 3.44 -43.11
N GLY A 132 -36.36 2.51 -42.16
CA GLY A 132 -37.07 1.24 -42.22
C GLY A 132 -36.37 0.18 -43.09
N GLU A 133 -35.12 0.42 -43.48
CA GLU A 133 -34.30 -0.57 -44.18
C GLU A 133 -33.59 -1.44 -43.14
N HIS A 134 -34.00 -2.69 -43.04
CA HIS A 134 -33.39 -3.69 -42.17
C HIS A 134 -32.65 -4.72 -43.06
N PRO A 135 -31.50 -5.25 -42.62
CA PRO A 135 -30.79 -6.30 -43.34
C PRO A 135 -31.60 -7.61 -43.41
#